data_AF-A0A960UP38-F1
#
_entry.id   AF-A0A960UP38-F1
#
_cell.length_a   1.000
_cell.length_b   1.000
_cell.length_c   1.000
_cell.angle_alpha   90.00
_cell.angle_beta   90.00
_cell.angle_gamma   90.00
#
_symmetry.space_group_name_H-M   'P 1'
#
loop_
_entity.id
_entity.type
_entity.pdbx_description
1 polymer ?
#
loop_
_entity_poly.entity_id
_entity_poly.type
_entity_poly.pdbx_seq_one_letter_code
_entity_poly.pdbx_strand_id
1 'polypeptide(L)'
;MQLNMPEATDNALAILRSGANFQWYVIALLALTVYVYTNEYSKGNWKGIAAGLSLYMVHWLFEIANALIQHFSGHALWTVPTGTAFLILVGVGIELSFMFSIAGVVLSKLLPRIRGCVSLESPIVLRLPWETLPSLAS
;
A
#
# COMPACT_ATOMS: atom_id res chain seq x y z
N MET A 1 -28.70 2.30 20.49
CA MET A 1 -27.61 2.82 19.62
C MET A 1 -27.69 2.03 18.33
N GLN A 2 -28.33 2.58 17.30
CA GLN A 2 -28.57 1.88 16.04
C GLN A 2 -27.34 2.11 15.15
N LEU A 3 -26.46 1.10 15.07
CA LEU A 3 -25.19 1.13 14.34
C LEU A 3 -25.35 0.75 12.85
N ASN A 4 -26.52 1.02 12.28
CA ASN A 4 -26.79 0.74 10.87
C ASN A 4 -27.04 2.05 10.16
N MET A 5 -26.07 2.47 9.35
CA MET A 5 -26.24 3.53 8.37
C MET A 5 -26.34 2.86 6.99
N PRO A 6 -27.48 2.19 6.67
CA PRO A 6 -27.65 1.47 5.42
C PRO A 6 -27.48 2.40 4.21
N GLU A 7 -27.82 3.69 4.36
CA GLU A 7 -27.63 4.70 3.30
C GLU A 7 -26.19 4.83 2.79
N ALA A 8 -25.18 4.72 3.64
CA ALA A 8 -23.78 4.82 3.19
C ALA A 8 -23.39 3.61 2.31
N THR A 9 -23.92 2.43 2.66
CA THR A 9 -23.70 1.20 1.90
C THR A 9 -24.51 1.23 0.60
N ASP A 10 -25.74 1.71 0.63
CA ASP A 10 -26.62 1.82 -0.53
C ASP A 10 -26.10 2.86 -1.55
N ASN A 11 -25.61 4.00 -1.08
CA ASN A 11 -24.98 5.01 -1.94
C ASN A 11 -23.68 4.49 -2.58
N ALA A 12 -22.86 3.75 -1.84
CA ALA A 12 -21.66 3.12 -2.38
C ALA A 12 -22.00 2.03 -3.42
N LEU A 13 -23.07 1.27 -3.21
CA LEU A 13 -23.57 0.27 -4.18
C LEU A 13 -24.14 0.93 -5.44
N ALA A 14 -24.81 2.07 -5.32
CA ALA A 14 -25.36 2.81 -6.46
C ALA A 14 -24.29 3.37 -7.40
N ILE A 15 -23.11 3.69 -6.87
CA ILE A 15 -21.96 4.24 -7.62
C ILE A 15 -20.96 3.15 -8.01
N LEU A 16 -21.10 1.93 -7.48
CA LEU A 16 -20.19 0.81 -7.70
C LEU A 16 -20.02 0.53 -9.21
N ARG A 17 -18.78 0.62 -9.70
CA ARG A 17 -18.42 0.42 -11.12
C ARG A 17 -19.17 1.32 -12.11
N SER A 18 -19.76 2.42 -11.65
CA SER A 18 -20.37 3.42 -12.52
C SER A 18 -19.28 4.33 -13.10
N GLY A 19 -19.24 4.44 -14.43
CA GLY A 19 -18.36 5.39 -15.13
C GLY A 19 -18.84 6.84 -15.07
N ALA A 20 -20.00 7.12 -14.44
CA ALA A 20 -20.60 8.45 -14.40
C ALA A 20 -19.72 9.50 -13.70
N ASN A 21 -18.89 9.09 -12.75
CA ASN A 21 -17.99 9.96 -12.00
C ASN A 21 -16.55 9.97 -12.55
N PHE A 22 -16.29 9.34 -13.71
CA PHE A 22 -14.94 9.17 -14.22
C PHE A 22 -14.29 10.53 -14.51
N GLN A 23 -13.19 10.81 -13.80
CA GLN A 23 -12.44 12.04 -13.92
C GLN A 23 -11.21 11.86 -14.83
N TRP A 24 -10.87 12.88 -15.60
CA TRP A 24 -9.75 12.84 -16.55
C TRP A 24 -8.37 12.72 -15.90
N TYR A 25 -8.20 13.13 -14.64
CA TYR A 25 -6.93 13.01 -13.94
C TYR A 25 -6.49 11.56 -13.72
N VAL A 26 -7.39 10.59 -13.83
CA VAL A 26 -7.09 9.15 -13.75
C VAL A 26 -6.07 8.75 -14.83
N ILE A 27 -6.16 9.35 -16.02
CA ILE A 27 -5.21 9.11 -17.12
C ILE A 27 -3.81 9.61 -16.73
N ALA A 28 -3.72 10.77 -16.09
CA ALA A 28 -2.45 11.31 -15.62
C ALA A 28 -1.83 10.45 -14.51
N LEU A 29 -2.65 9.96 -13.58
CA LEU A 29 -2.20 9.02 -12.53
C LEU A 29 -1.69 7.70 -13.13
N LEU A 30 -2.42 7.13 -14.11
CA LEU A 30 -1.99 5.93 -14.80
C LEU A 30 -0.65 6.14 -15.52
N ALA A 31 -0.50 7.26 -16.25
CA ALA A 31 0.75 7.60 -16.92
C ALA A 31 1.91 7.75 -15.92
N LEU A 32 1.66 8.36 -14.76
CA LEU A 32 2.64 8.48 -13.67
C LEU A 32 3.04 7.11 -13.12
N THR A 33 2.09 6.22 -12.84
CA THR A 33 2.36 4.87 -12.36
C THR A 33 3.22 4.11 -13.37
N VAL A 34 2.86 4.12 -14.66
CA VAL A 34 3.66 3.49 -15.72
C VAL A 34 5.07 4.08 -15.75
N TYR A 35 5.20 5.41 -15.75
CA TYR A 35 6.50 6.09 -15.75
C TYR A 35 7.39 5.67 -14.56
N VAL A 36 6.84 5.60 -13.35
CA VAL A 36 7.58 5.16 -12.15
C VAL A 36 8.09 3.74 -12.31
N TYR A 37 7.26 2.81 -12.80
CA TYR A 37 7.65 1.41 -13.01
C TYR A 37 8.66 1.26 -14.15
N THR A 38 8.48 1.96 -15.27
CA THR A 38 9.43 1.97 -16.39
C THR A 38 10.79 2.54 -15.96
N ASN A 39 10.80 3.59 -15.12
CA ASN A 39 12.04 4.17 -14.60
C ASN A 39 12.77 3.21 -13.65
N GLU A 40 12.06 2.49 -12.77
CA GLU A 40 12.67 1.44 -11.93
C GLU A 40 13.17 0.25 -12.74
N TYR A 41 12.43 -0.12 -13.80
CA TYR A 41 12.83 -1.16 -14.74
C TYR A 41 14.12 -0.78 -15.48
N SER A 42 14.21 0.46 -15.98
CA SER A 42 15.42 0.96 -16.64
C SER A 42 16.64 1.00 -15.72
N LYS A 43 16.44 1.14 -14.40
CA LYS A 43 17.50 1.11 -13.39
C LYS A 43 17.85 -0.30 -12.93
N GLY A 44 17.16 -1.33 -13.44
CA GLY A 44 17.32 -2.72 -13.01
C GLY A 44 16.93 -2.96 -11.55
N ASN A 45 16.11 -2.08 -10.95
CA ASN A 45 15.75 -2.17 -9.55
C ASN A 45 14.49 -3.04 -9.34
N TRP A 46 14.64 -4.33 -9.60
CA TRP A 46 13.59 -5.33 -9.44
C TRP A 46 13.03 -5.41 -8.02
N LYS A 47 13.85 -5.07 -7.01
CA LYS A 47 13.40 -5.02 -5.60
C LYS A 47 12.36 -3.92 -5.37
N GLY A 48 12.52 -2.77 -6.01
CA GLY A 48 11.56 -1.67 -5.91
C GLY A 48 10.23 -1.99 -6.58
N ILE A 49 10.29 -2.63 -7.75
CA ILE A 49 9.10 -3.12 -8.47
C ILE A 49 8.37 -4.18 -7.63
N ALA A 50 9.10 -5.14 -7.05
CA ALA A 50 8.52 -6.18 -6.20
C ALA A 50 7.88 -5.60 -4.94
N ALA A 51 8.47 -4.56 -4.32
CA ALA A 51 7.89 -3.88 -3.16
C ALA A 51 6.60 -3.12 -3.54
N GLY A 52 6.60 -2.42 -4.67
CA GLY A 52 5.40 -1.77 -5.24
C GLY A 52 4.26 -2.76 -5.47
N LEU A 53 4.55 -3.86 -6.17
CA LEU A 53 3.57 -4.90 -6.46
C LEU A 53 3.11 -5.62 -5.19
N SER A 54 4.00 -5.88 -4.23
CA SER A 54 3.65 -6.52 -2.96
C SER A 54 2.62 -5.68 -2.18
N LEU A 55 2.86 -4.38 -2.03
CA LEU A 55 1.93 -3.50 -1.32
C LEU A 55 0.59 -3.41 -2.05
N TYR A 56 0.61 -3.34 -3.39
CA TYR A 56 -0.59 -3.37 -4.21
C TYR A 56 -1.41 -4.65 -4.03
N MET A 57 -0.75 -5.81 -4.00
CA MET A 57 -1.42 -7.11 -3.81
C MET A 57 -2.01 -7.25 -2.40
N VAL A 58 -1.29 -6.82 -1.36
CA VAL A 58 -1.81 -6.81 0.02
C VAL A 58 -3.03 -5.91 0.12
N HIS A 59 -2.97 -4.71 -0.47
CA HIS A 59 -4.12 -3.81 -0.50
C HIS A 59 -5.34 -4.47 -1.16
N TRP A 60 -5.17 -5.10 -2.32
CA TRP A 60 -6.23 -5.86 -2.99
C TRP A 60 -6.81 -6.99 -2.13
N LEU A 61 -5.97 -7.72 -1.39
CA LEU A 61 -6.43 -8.81 -0.52
C LEU A 61 -7.39 -8.30 0.57
N PHE A 62 -7.03 -7.19 1.22
CA PHE A 62 -7.88 -6.57 2.25
C PHE A 62 -9.21 -6.08 1.69
N GLU A 63 -9.20 -5.51 0.48
CA GLU A 63 -10.41 -5.01 -0.16
C GLU A 63 -11.33 -6.14 -0.68
N ILE A 64 -10.77 -7.25 -1.18
CA ILE A 64 -11.55 -8.45 -1.51
C ILE A 64 -12.19 -9.03 -0.24
N ALA A 65 -11.44 -9.11 0.86
CA ALA A 65 -11.99 -9.58 2.13
C ALA A 65 -13.12 -8.67 2.64
N ASN A 66 -12.95 -7.34 2.57
CA ASN A 66 -13.99 -6.38 2.96
C ASN A 66 -15.25 -6.51 2.09
N ALA A 67 -15.09 -6.71 0.77
CA ALA A 67 -16.20 -6.95 -0.14
C ALA A 67 -16.92 -8.29 0.12
N LEU A 68 -16.17 -9.35 0.47
CA LEU A 68 -16.75 -10.64 0.85
C LEU A 68 -17.54 -10.52 2.16
N ILE A 69 -17.00 -9.83 3.17
CA ILE A 69 -17.69 -9.58 4.44
C ILE A 69 -18.98 -8.78 4.19
N GLN A 70 -18.95 -7.76 3.33
CA GLN A 70 -20.15 -7.04 2.93
C GLN A 70 -21.17 -7.97 2.25
N HIS A 71 -20.73 -8.84 1.34
CA HIS A 71 -21.63 -9.75 0.61
C HIS A 71 -22.32 -10.77 1.52
N PHE A 72 -21.62 -11.29 2.53
CA PHE A 72 -22.16 -12.31 3.43
C PHE A 72 -22.85 -11.75 4.67
N SER A 73 -22.36 -10.65 5.23
CA SER A 73 -22.90 -10.07 6.48
C SER A 73 -23.83 -8.88 6.24
N GLY A 74 -23.97 -8.40 5.00
CA GLY A 74 -24.79 -7.24 4.65
C GLY A 74 -24.23 -5.89 5.12
N HIS A 75 -23.05 -5.89 5.75
CA HIS A 75 -22.40 -4.70 6.31
C HIS A 75 -20.92 -4.70 5.87
N ALA A 76 -20.48 -3.60 5.28
CA ALA A 76 -19.06 -3.40 4.97
C ALA A 76 -18.33 -2.89 6.21
N LEU A 77 -17.09 -3.35 6.42
CA LEU A 77 -16.27 -2.92 7.57
C LEU A 77 -15.80 -1.47 7.40
N TRP A 78 -15.55 -1.06 6.16
CA TRP A 78 -15.38 0.33 5.76
C TRP A 78 -15.97 0.56 4.37
N THR A 79 -16.44 1.77 4.12
CA THR A 79 -16.95 2.22 2.83
C THR A 79 -16.35 3.57 2.49
N VAL A 80 -16.16 3.85 1.20
CA VAL A 80 -15.85 5.20 0.72
C VAL A 80 -17.07 5.68 -0.08
N PRO A 81 -18.07 6.29 0.59
CA PRO A 81 -19.38 6.55 -0.02
C PRO A 81 -19.35 7.66 -1.09
N THR A 82 -18.36 8.58 -1.07
CA THR A 82 -18.32 9.72 -2.00
C THR A 82 -16.90 10.21 -2.24
N GLY A 83 -16.60 10.70 -3.45
CA GLY A 83 -15.39 11.48 -3.76
C GLY A 83 -14.29 10.75 -4.53
N THR A 84 -14.53 9.54 -5.05
CA THR A 84 -13.60 8.82 -5.94
C THR A 84 -14.08 8.87 -7.39
N ALA A 85 -13.15 9.00 -8.34
CA ALA A 85 -13.45 9.05 -9.78
C ALA A 85 -14.02 7.73 -10.29
N PHE A 86 -13.57 6.62 -9.71
CA PHE A 86 -14.08 5.30 -10.06
C PHE A 86 -13.97 4.36 -8.86
N LEU A 87 -15.11 3.91 -8.37
CA LEU A 87 -15.20 2.95 -7.26
C LEU A 87 -15.12 1.52 -7.82
N ILE A 88 -14.06 0.80 -7.50
CA ILE A 88 -13.80 -0.56 -8.00
C ILE A 88 -14.51 -1.59 -7.12
N LEU A 89 -14.31 -1.48 -5.80
CA LEU A 89 -15.06 -2.20 -4.76
C LEU A 89 -15.50 -1.19 -3.68
N VAL A 90 -16.38 -1.61 -2.78
CA VAL A 90 -17.05 -0.75 -1.80
C VAL A 90 -16.10 0.04 -0.88
N GLY A 91 -14.88 -0.45 -0.67
CA GLY A 91 -13.84 0.24 0.10
C GLY A 91 -12.73 0.92 -0.73
N VAL A 92 -12.67 0.71 -2.06
CA VAL A 92 -11.50 1.12 -2.86
C VAL A 92 -11.85 1.82 -4.16
N GLY A 93 -11.32 3.04 -4.28
CA GLY A 93 -11.28 3.82 -5.51
C GLY A 93 -10.02 3.57 -6.33
N ILE A 94 -10.08 3.92 -7.61
CA ILE A 94 -8.96 3.81 -8.54
C ILE A 94 -7.76 4.67 -8.11
N GLU A 95 -7.98 5.80 -7.44
CA GLU A 95 -6.92 6.65 -6.92
C GLU A 95 -6.10 5.97 -5.83
N LEU A 96 -6.77 5.28 -4.91
CA LEU A 96 -6.14 4.51 -3.83
C LEU A 96 -5.28 3.38 -4.41
N SER A 97 -5.79 2.69 -5.44
CA SER A 97 -5.04 1.66 -6.18
C SER A 97 -3.73 2.19 -6.75
N PHE A 98 -3.74 3.35 -7.40
CA PHE A 98 -2.52 3.98 -7.93
C PHE A 98 -1.60 4.50 -6.82
N MET A 99 -2.16 5.06 -5.75
CA MET A 99 -1.39 5.53 -4.60
C MET A 99 -0.60 4.38 -3.96
N PHE A 100 -1.24 3.24 -3.67
CA PHE A 100 -0.57 2.10 -3.05
C PHE A 100 0.49 1.46 -3.96
N SER A 101 0.24 1.41 -5.27
CA SER A 101 1.22 0.93 -6.26
C SER A 101 2.49 1.80 -6.28
N ILE A 102 2.35 3.13 -6.27
CA ILE A 102 3.49 4.06 -6.24
C ILE A 102 4.16 4.08 -4.86
N ALA A 103 3.38 4.09 -3.78
CA ALA A 103 3.88 4.15 -2.41
C ALA A 103 4.79 2.97 -2.07
N GLY A 104 4.47 1.75 -2.53
CA GLY A 104 5.34 0.59 -2.32
C GLY A 104 6.70 0.74 -3.01
N VAL A 105 6.74 1.35 -4.21
CA VAL A 105 8.00 1.66 -4.90
C VAL A 105 8.78 2.75 -4.15
N VAL A 106 8.11 3.79 -3.67
CA VAL A 106 8.76 4.89 -2.91
C VAL A 106 9.30 4.39 -1.58
N LEU A 107 8.52 3.62 -0.82
CA LEU A 107 8.92 3.07 0.47
C LEU A 107 10.12 2.12 0.32
N SER A 108 10.22 1.39 -0.79
CA SER A 108 11.37 0.54 -1.11
C SER A 108 12.70 1.31 -1.16
N LYS A 109 12.66 2.62 -1.46
CA LYS A 109 13.84 3.50 -1.49
C LYS A 109 14.17 4.09 -0.12
N LEU A 110 13.18 4.21 0.77
CA LEU A 110 13.35 4.65 2.15
C LEU A 110 13.93 3.54 3.04
N LEU A 111 13.72 2.28 2.67
CA LEU A 111 14.29 1.15 3.38
C LEU A 111 15.83 1.19 3.33
N PRO A 112 16.50 1.19 4.50
CA PRO A 112 17.94 1.08 4.54
C PRO A 112 18.38 -0.16 3.77
N ARG A 113 19.42 -0.03 2.96
CA ARG A 113 20.03 -1.20 2.32
C ARG A 113 20.72 -2.01 3.40
N ILE A 114 19.97 -2.86 4.10
CA ILE A 114 20.56 -3.91 4.94
C ILE A 114 21.11 -4.96 3.97
N ARG A 115 22.30 -4.67 3.43
CA ARG A 115 23.23 -5.73 3.06
C ARG A 115 23.81 -6.23 4.38
N GLY A 116 23.90 -7.54 4.54
CA GLY A 116 24.55 -8.21 5.68
C GLY A 116 26.07 -7.98 5.72
N CYS A 117 26.51 -6.77 5.44
CA CYS A 117 27.83 -6.28 5.78
C CYS A 117 27.55 -5.04 6.62
N VAL A 118 27.81 -5.14 7.92
CA VAL A 118 27.97 -3.96 8.79
C VAL A 118 29.07 -3.12 8.14
N SER A 119 28.69 -2.11 7.36
CA SER A 119 29.61 -1.05 6.95
C SER A 119 29.77 -0.17 8.19
N LEU A 120 30.88 -0.39 8.91
CA LEU A 120 31.32 0.37 10.08
C LEU A 120 31.71 1.80 9.68
N GLU A 121 30.80 2.57 9.10
CA GLU A 121 31.02 3.99 8.75
C GLU A 121 29.94 4.92 9.31
N SER A 122 29.12 4.43 10.25
CA SER A 122 28.36 5.28 11.15
C SER A 122 29.32 5.82 12.23
N PRO A 123 29.48 7.14 12.42
CA PRO A 123 30.27 7.70 13.52
C PRO A 123 29.68 7.44 14.92
N ILE A 124 28.54 6.75 15.01
CA ILE A 124 27.69 6.65 16.20
C ILE A 124 27.55 5.20 16.70
N VAL A 125 28.36 4.26 16.20
CA VAL A 125 28.46 2.94 16.83
C VAL A 125 29.34 3.02 18.08
N LEU A 126 28.68 3.02 19.24
CA LEU A 126 29.25 2.79 20.56
C LEU A 126 30.34 1.71 20.50
N ARG A 127 31.59 2.15 20.72
CA ARG A 127 32.75 1.32 20.98
C ARG A 127 32.56 0.65 22.35
N LEU A 128 31.87 -0.48 22.38
CA LEU A 128 31.94 -1.38 23.54
C LEU A 128 33.11 -2.34 23.33
N PRO A 129 34.17 -2.27 24.15
CA PRO A 129 35.29 -3.18 24.08
C PRO A 129 34.82 -4.56 24.57
N TRP A 130 34.85 -5.55 23.70
CA TRP A 130 34.50 -6.93 24.03
C TRP A 130 35.64 -7.69 24.73
N GLU A 131 36.71 -7.00 25.15
CA GLU A 131 37.92 -7.60 25.74
C GLU A 131 37.97 -7.62 27.28
N THR A 132 36.85 -7.42 27.99
CA THR A 132 36.86 -7.41 29.48
C THR A 132 35.78 -8.27 30.13
N LEU A 133 35.57 -9.51 29.66
CA LEU A 133 34.84 -10.52 30.44
C LEU A 133 35.79 -11.60 30.95
N PRO A 134 36.42 -11.42 32.13
CA PRO A 134 37.13 -12.50 32.79
C PRO A 134 36.12 -13.55 33.29
N SER A 135 36.22 -14.75 32.73
CA SER A 135 36.17 -16.04 33.43
C SER A 135 35.13 -16.24 34.55
N LEU A 136 33.84 -16.04 34.28
CA LEU A 136 32.75 -16.57 35.13
C LEU A 136 31.98 -17.68 34.41
N ALA A 137 32.72 -18.69 33.98
CA ALA A 137 32.21 -20.04 33.76
C ALA A 137 32.99 -20.96 34.69
N SER A 138 32.37 -21.29 35.82
CA SER A 138 32.69 -22.43 36.68
C SER A 138 32.69 -23.73 35.89
#